data_AF-A0A6A5HU44-F1
#
_entry.id   AF-A0A6A5HU44-F1
#
_cell.length_a   1.000
_cell.length_b   1.000
_cell.length_c   1.000
_cell.angle_alpha   90.00
_cell.angle_beta   90.00
_cell.angle_gamma   90.00
#
_symmetry.space_group_name_H-M   'P 1'
#
loop_
_entity.id
_entity.type
_entity.pdbx_description
1 polymer ?
#
loop_
_entity_poly.entity_id
_entity_poly.type
_entity_poly.pdbx_seq_one_letter_code
_entity_poly.pdbx_strand_id
1 'polypeptide(L)'
;MSWSNLIVRIQQKVVGLLDYESRCHLRTCSKDDRDVVDSTKFHASKLKIEEFPSDMSDGKTIIRCDVDTFTIWFIGKENITKVDRGWNGEINEEISEIKQENRYDVMNRFFEKLSHRGVIKVNSLDLESLTFPVADSIKIKCNCLKIINIQDNHHMEWIRNTDPFSQKFKKLELRCWGDTRELSEVRKVLDVSESLDLDYETEFTDDELEKIEAMNLTMSSTMITAEGAKRRLEAFLRHGKKEDVLQIYFSIRDDFQYSELFPQSLKIKKLKREHEQEGDYYGKVFRGFENIHGVDDPREIDCISFGLKLRQTLYRGKPIRLQMSGNLDNWPKKGFSKYNNLFEFEYKSSEKSSKKNRVQRSESASFGASKSLST
;
A
#
# COMPACT_ATOMS: atom_id res chain seq x y z
N MET A 1 7.69 -42.57 -15.37
CA MET A 1 8.09 -41.56 -16.38
C MET A 1 9.11 -40.63 -15.72
N SER A 2 10.17 -40.24 -16.42
CA SER A 2 11.10 -39.20 -15.94
C SER A 2 10.70 -37.83 -16.50
N TRP A 3 11.12 -36.76 -15.81
CA TRP A 3 10.95 -35.37 -16.24
C TRP A 3 11.52 -35.10 -17.64
N SER A 4 12.72 -35.64 -17.92
CA SER A 4 13.43 -35.55 -19.20
C SER A 4 12.67 -36.14 -20.39
N ASN A 5 11.74 -37.07 -20.13
CA ASN A 5 11.01 -37.79 -21.18
C ASN A 5 9.63 -37.16 -21.46
N LEU A 6 9.28 -36.08 -20.77
CA LEU A 6 8.06 -35.30 -21.04
C LEU A 6 8.29 -34.40 -22.26
N ILE A 7 7.29 -34.29 -23.13
CA ILE A 7 7.33 -33.30 -24.21
C ILE A 7 7.38 -31.88 -23.61
N VAL A 8 8.11 -30.97 -24.26
CA VAL A 8 8.32 -29.58 -23.81
C VAL A 8 7.01 -28.87 -23.44
N ARG A 9 5.92 -29.10 -24.19
CA ARG A 9 4.60 -28.52 -23.88
C ARG A 9 4.01 -28.95 -22.53
N ILE A 10 4.37 -30.13 -22.00
CA ILE A 10 3.96 -30.59 -20.67
C ILE A 10 4.90 -30.01 -19.61
N GLN A 11 6.21 -30.00 -19.87
CA GLN A 11 7.19 -29.36 -18.98
C GLN A 11 6.84 -27.88 -18.77
N GLN A 12 6.58 -27.11 -19.83
CA GLN A 12 6.13 -25.71 -19.78
C GLN A 12 4.80 -25.53 -19.00
N LYS A 13 3.89 -26.51 -19.04
CA LYS A 13 2.66 -26.47 -18.21
C LYS A 13 2.99 -26.64 -16.72
N VAL A 14 3.91 -27.54 -16.36
CA VAL A 14 4.37 -27.72 -14.97
C VAL A 14 5.11 -26.48 -14.48
N VAL A 15 6.08 -25.97 -15.26
CA VAL A 15 6.83 -24.74 -14.96
C VAL A 15 5.93 -23.50 -14.86
N GLY A 16 4.82 -23.47 -15.59
CA GLY A 16 3.80 -22.43 -15.48
C GLY A 16 3.00 -22.45 -14.18
N LEU A 17 3.10 -23.51 -13.38
CA LEU A 17 2.49 -23.67 -12.06
C LEU A 17 3.50 -23.54 -10.90
N LEU A 18 4.80 -23.42 -11.21
CA LEU A 18 5.86 -23.25 -10.22
C LEU A 18 5.98 -21.78 -9.80
N ASP A 19 6.21 -21.56 -8.49
CA ASP A 19 6.62 -20.28 -7.94
C ASP A 19 8.02 -19.85 -8.44
N TYR A 20 8.40 -18.60 -8.15
CA TYR A 20 9.68 -18.04 -8.61
C TYR A 20 10.90 -18.82 -8.09
N GLU A 21 10.82 -19.30 -6.85
CA GLU A 21 11.86 -20.11 -6.19
C GLU A 21 12.10 -21.44 -6.92
N SER A 22 11.04 -22.25 -7.07
CA SER A 22 11.09 -23.54 -7.73
C SER A 22 11.55 -23.42 -9.18
N ARG A 23 11.20 -22.31 -9.86
CA ARG A 23 11.71 -21.99 -11.20
C ARG A 23 13.19 -21.64 -11.20
N CYS A 24 13.68 -20.89 -10.21
CA CYS A 24 15.11 -20.60 -10.06
C CYS A 24 15.92 -21.88 -9.82
N HIS A 25 15.43 -22.76 -8.94
CA HIS A 25 16.05 -24.07 -8.71
C HIS A 25 16.04 -24.96 -9.96
N LEU A 26 14.92 -25.06 -10.67
CA LEU A 26 14.86 -25.85 -11.91
C LEU A 26 15.80 -25.29 -13.01
N ARG A 27 15.92 -23.96 -13.12
CA ARG A 27 16.78 -23.29 -14.10
C ARG A 27 18.28 -23.59 -13.94
N THR A 28 18.72 -24.04 -12.77
CA THR A 28 20.12 -24.43 -12.51
C THR A 28 20.37 -25.93 -12.72
N CYS A 29 19.33 -26.77 -12.80
CA CYS A 29 19.48 -28.23 -12.95
C CYS A 29 20.13 -28.65 -14.28
N SER A 30 19.72 -28.08 -15.41
CA SER A 30 20.29 -28.40 -16.72
C SER A 30 20.11 -27.26 -17.74
N LYS A 31 20.69 -27.42 -18.93
CA LYS A 31 20.48 -26.49 -20.05
C LYS A 31 19.04 -26.57 -20.57
N ASP A 32 18.52 -27.78 -20.75
CA ASP A 32 17.16 -27.98 -21.28
C ASP A 32 16.13 -27.41 -20.30
N ASP A 33 16.34 -27.61 -18.98
CA ASP A 33 15.49 -27.02 -17.94
C ASP A 33 15.53 -25.49 -17.97
N ARG A 34 16.70 -24.90 -18.19
CA ARG A 34 16.85 -23.45 -18.36
C ARG A 34 16.07 -22.94 -19.57
N ASP A 35 16.20 -23.61 -20.72
CA ASP A 35 15.50 -23.23 -21.95
C ASP A 35 13.98 -23.39 -21.80
N VAL A 36 13.50 -24.39 -21.03
CA VAL A 36 12.09 -24.54 -20.64
C VAL A 36 11.64 -23.42 -19.70
N VAL A 37 12.42 -23.09 -18.66
CA VAL A 37 12.08 -22.01 -17.70
C VAL A 37 12.05 -20.64 -18.37
N ASP A 38 13.03 -20.34 -19.23
CA ASP A 38 13.15 -19.05 -19.91
C ASP A 38 12.14 -18.90 -21.06
N SER A 39 11.71 -20.00 -21.69
CA SER A 39 10.60 -19.98 -22.67
C SER A 39 9.20 -20.01 -22.04
N THR A 40 9.08 -20.40 -20.77
CA THR A 40 7.79 -20.42 -20.06
C THR A 40 7.50 -19.06 -19.45
N LYS A 41 6.34 -18.49 -19.75
CA LYS A 41 5.88 -17.23 -19.14
C LYS A 41 5.77 -17.36 -17.61
N PHE A 42 6.20 -16.34 -16.87
CA PHE A 42 5.97 -16.24 -15.42
C PHE A 42 4.73 -15.38 -15.12
N HIS A 43 4.02 -15.73 -14.03
CA HIS A 43 2.87 -15.01 -13.51
C HIS A 43 2.95 -15.06 -11.98
N ALA A 44 3.38 -13.97 -11.33
CA ALA A 44 3.42 -13.95 -9.86
C ALA A 44 1.99 -13.87 -9.29
N SER A 45 1.76 -14.44 -8.12
CA SER A 45 0.55 -14.12 -7.35
C SER A 45 0.63 -12.70 -6.80
N LYS A 46 1.80 -12.33 -6.25
CA LYS A 46 2.05 -11.02 -5.66
C LYS A 46 3.44 -10.49 -6.00
N LEU A 47 3.48 -9.20 -6.33
CA LEU A 47 4.69 -8.37 -6.36
C LEU A 47 4.51 -7.25 -5.33
N LYS A 48 5.42 -7.16 -4.34
CA LYS A 48 5.48 -6.06 -3.37
C LYS A 48 6.78 -5.31 -3.56
N ILE A 49 6.73 -3.98 -3.57
CA ILE A 49 7.90 -3.10 -3.67
C ILE A 49 7.80 -2.05 -2.56
N GLU A 50 8.81 -1.97 -1.72
CA GLU A 50 8.90 -1.02 -0.61
C GLU A 50 10.27 -0.34 -0.62
N GLU A 51 10.33 0.96 -0.34
CA GLU A 51 11.59 1.67 -0.12
C GLU A 51 11.67 2.21 1.30
N PHE A 52 12.82 2.01 1.93
CA PHE A 52 13.12 2.48 3.28
C PHE A 52 14.42 3.30 3.28
N PRO A 53 14.45 4.50 3.88
CA PRO A 53 15.70 5.18 4.17
C PRO A 53 16.53 4.37 5.18
N SER A 54 17.85 4.49 5.13
CA SER A 54 18.75 3.85 6.09
C SER A 54 19.17 4.83 7.19
N ASP A 55 18.66 4.65 8.41
CA ASP A 55 19.03 5.43 9.60
C ASP A 55 20.54 5.56 9.84
N MET A 56 21.32 4.60 9.34
CA MET A 56 22.78 4.54 9.49
C MET A 56 23.58 5.42 8.52
N SER A 57 22.97 5.99 7.47
CA SER A 57 23.65 6.87 6.51
C SER A 57 22.66 7.60 5.60
N ASP A 58 22.78 8.92 5.53
CA ASP A 58 22.13 9.75 4.51
C ASP A 58 22.43 9.25 3.09
N GLY A 59 21.44 9.41 2.19
CA GLY A 59 21.49 8.99 0.78
C GLY A 59 21.45 7.48 0.54
N LYS A 60 21.58 6.65 1.58
CA LYS A 60 21.43 5.20 1.50
C LYS A 60 19.97 4.83 1.69
N THR A 61 19.42 4.02 0.78
CA THR A 61 18.09 3.42 0.94
C THR A 61 18.15 1.92 0.66
N ILE A 62 17.09 1.23 1.07
CA ILE A 62 16.87 -0.19 0.85
C ILE A 62 15.57 -0.31 0.07
N ILE A 63 15.66 -0.78 -1.18
CA ILE A 63 14.47 -1.17 -1.94
C ILE A 63 14.27 -2.66 -1.72
N ARG A 64 13.20 -3.04 -1.02
CA ARG A 64 12.76 -4.43 -0.88
C ARG A 64 11.78 -4.74 -2.00
N CYS A 65 12.02 -5.84 -2.71
CA CYS A 65 11.07 -6.39 -3.67
C CYS A 65 10.76 -7.85 -3.31
N ASP A 66 9.50 -8.16 -3.02
CA ASP A 66 9.02 -9.53 -2.82
C ASP A 66 8.27 -10.00 -4.09
N VAL A 67 8.63 -11.17 -4.60
CA VAL A 67 7.97 -11.88 -5.70
C VAL A 67 7.50 -13.24 -5.18
N ASP A 68 6.23 -13.33 -4.82
CA ASP A 68 5.66 -14.47 -4.09
C ASP A 68 6.44 -14.80 -2.80
N THR A 69 7.21 -15.90 -2.75
CA THR A 69 8.08 -16.26 -1.61
C THR A 69 9.48 -15.70 -1.72
N PHE A 70 9.94 -15.25 -2.89
CA PHE A 70 11.30 -14.77 -3.10
C PHE A 70 11.43 -13.29 -2.73
N THR A 71 12.47 -12.93 -1.99
CA THR A 71 12.78 -11.54 -1.63
C THR A 71 14.14 -11.14 -2.19
N ILE A 72 14.23 -9.92 -2.72
CA ILE A 72 15.48 -9.26 -3.12
C ILE A 72 15.55 -7.87 -2.51
N TRP A 73 16.71 -7.51 -1.95
CA TRP A 73 16.97 -6.20 -1.36
C TRP A 73 18.07 -5.49 -2.15
N PHE A 74 17.74 -4.33 -2.70
CA PHE A 74 18.69 -3.43 -3.35
C PHE A 74 19.12 -2.36 -2.34
N ILE A 75 20.20 -2.66 -1.61
CA ILE A 75 20.75 -1.79 -0.55
C ILE A 75 21.82 -0.91 -1.19
N GLY A 76 21.49 0.33 -1.54
CA GLY A 76 22.38 1.18 -2.32
C GLY A 76 22.59 2.58 -1.77
N LYS A 77 23.79 3.11 -1.98
CA LYS A 77 24.15 4.52 -1.79
C LYS A 77 24.95 4.96 -3.02
N GLU A 78 24.55 6.09 -3.62
CA GLU A 78 25.16 6.61 -4.85
C GLU A 78 25.21 5.51 -5.93
N ASN A 79 26.39 5.24 -6.49
CA ASN A 79 26.61 4.25 -7.55
C ASN A 79 27.15 2.92 -7.00
N ILE A 80 26.82 2.54 -5.77
CA ILE A 80 27.17 1.22 -5.21
C ILE A 80 25.94 0.59 -4.58
N THR A 81 25.65 -0.65 -4.98
CA THR A 81 24.49 -1.43 -4.51
C THR A 81 24.93 -2.81 -4.06
N LYS A 82 24.66 -3.15 -2.79
CA LYS A 82 24.62 -4.55 -2.34
C LYS A 82 23.25 -5.12 -2.71
N VAL A 83 23.24 -6.26 -3.37
CA VAL A 83 22.03 -7.00 -3.74
C VAL A 83 21.99 -8.27 -2.89
N ASP A 84 21.17 -8.25 -1.86
CA ASP A 84 20.88 -9.44 -1.05
C ASP A 84 19.63 -10.14 -1.60
N ARG A 85 19.57 -11.46 -1.44
CA ARG A 85 18.48 -12.30 -1.92
C ARG A 85 18.11 -13.32 -0.87
N GLY A 86 16.89 -13.85 -0.96
CA GLY A 86 16.38 -14.71 0.08
C GLY A 86 14.96 -15.18 -0.17
N TRP A 87 14.38 -15.81 0.83
CA TRP A 87 13.05 -16.39 0.77
C TRP A 87 12.29 -16.14 2.06
N ASN A 88 11.00 -15.85 1.94
CA ASN A 88 10.11 -15.50 3.05
C ASN A 88 10.62 -14.31 3.91
N GLY A 89 11.45 -13.44 3.33
CA GLY A 89 12.12 -12.34 4.03
C GLY A 89 13.42 -12.71 4.77
N GLU A 90 13.89 -13.95 4.70
CA GLU A 90 15.17 -14.40 5.26
C GLU A 90 16.28 -14.31 4.21
N ILE A 91 17.38 -13.60 4.52
CA ILE A 91 18.52 -13.41 3.60
C ILE A 91 19.33 -14.72 3.50
N ASN A 92 19.66 -15.13 2.28
CA ASN A 92 20.72 -16.09 2.01
C ASN A 92 21.99 -15.34 1.56
N GLU A 93 23.00 -15.30 2.43
CA GLU A 93 24.27 -14.59 2.19
C GLU A 93 25.12 -15.20 1.06
N GLU A 94 24.92 -16.48 0.71
CA GLU A 94 25.67 -17.16 -0.36
C GLU A 94 25.36 -16.60 -1.76
N ILE A 95 24.21 -15.93 -1.90
CA ILE A 95 23.72 -15.34 -3.17
C ILE A 95 23.65 -13.81 -3.12
N SER A 96 24.33 -13.20 -2.15
CA SER A 96 24.60 -11.77 -2.06
C SER A 96 25.70 -11.33 -3.04
N GLU A 97 25.53 -10.18 -3.68
CA GLU A 97 26.54 -9.58 -4.58
C GLU A 97 26.66 -8.06 -4.37
N ILE A 98 27.77 -7.47 -4.81
CA ILE A 98 27.98 -6.01 -4.84
C ILE A 98 28.14 -5.55 -6.28
N LYS A 99 27.44 -4.47 -6.65
CA LYS A 99 27.48 -3.86 -7.98
C LYS A 99 27.92 -2.40 -7.87
N GLN A 100 28.76 -1.99 -8.81
CA GLN A 100 29.25 -0.61 -8.98
C GLN A 100 28.26 0.23 -9.79
N GLU A 101 26.98 0.15 -9.41
CA GLU A 101 25.85 0.75 -10.11
C GLU A 101 24.77 1.18 -9.12
N ASN A 102 23.94 2.16 -9.50
CA ASN A 102 22.86 2.67 -8.67
C ASN A 102 21.75 1.61 -8.47
N ARG A 103 21.15 1.59 -7.27
CA ARG A 103 20.08 0.66 -6.87
C ARG A 103 18.90 0.65 -7.82
N TYR A 104 18.52 1.81 -8.36
CA TYR A 104 17.39 1.93 -9.28
C TYR A 104 17.67 1.22 -10.62
N ASP A 105 18.89 1.36 -11.17
CA ASP A 105 19.30 0.67 -12.40
C ASP A 105 19.41 -0.85 -12.21
N VAL A 106 19.92 -1.28 -11.05
CA VAL A 106 20.03 -2.69 -10.69
C VAL A 106 18.64 -3.33 -10.54
N MET A 107 17.69 -2.62 -9.92
CA MET A 107 16.29 -3.03 -9.82
C MET A 107 15.58 -3.03 -11.18
N ASN A 108 15.77 -2.00 -12.01
CA ASN A 108 15.16 -1.93 -13.34
C ASN A 108 15.55 -3.13 -14.21
N ARG A 109 16.83 -3.54 -14.21
CA ARG A 109 17.27 -4.77 -14.90
C ARG A 109 16.74 -6.07 -14.28
N PHE A 110 16.39 -6.08 -12.99
CA PHE A 110 15.67 -7.20 -12.39
C PHE A 110 14.23 -7.25 -12.94
N PHE A 111 13.57 -6.11 -13.08
CA PHE A 111 12.24 -6.02 -13.71
C PHE A 111 12.25 -6.35 -15.19
N GLU A 112 13.26 -5.95 -15.96
CA GLU A 112 13.44 -6.38 -17.36
C GLU A 112 13.50 -7.91 -17.47
N LYS A 113 14.26 -8.57 -16.59
CA LYS A 113 14.36 -10.05 -16.51
C LYS A 113 13.08 -10.73 -16.03
N LEU A 114 12.29 -10.06 -15.19
CA LEU A 114 10.98 -10.54 -14.73
C LEU A 114 9.89 -10.34 -15.80
N SER A 115 10.06 -9.35 -16.67
CA SER A 115 9.14 -9.03 -17.76
C SER A 115 9.19 -10.09 -18.85
N HIS A 116 8.04 -10.37 -19.47
CA HIS A 116 7.98 -11.13 -20.71
C HIS A 116 7.47 -10.21 -21.82
N ARG A 117 8.36 -9.85 -22.76
CA ARG A 117 8.11 -8.86 -23.82
C ARG A 117 7.73 -7.48 -23.27
N GLY A 118 8.46 -6.99 -22.26
CA GLY A 118 8.23 -5.69 -21.63
C GLY A 118 7.04 -5.63 -20.67
N VAL A 119 6.32 -6.75 -20.48
CA VAL A 119 5.16 -6.82 -19.58
C VAL A 119 5.40 -7.80 -18.43
N ILE A 120 5.40 -7.30 -17.21
CA ILE A 120 5.32 -8.10 -15.98
C ILE A 120 3.84 -8.41 -15.71
N LYS A 121 3.49 -9.65 -15.39
CA LYS A 121 2.10 -10.04 -15.08
C LYS A 121 2.03 -10.62 -13.68
N VAL A 122 1.19 -10.01 -12.85
CA VAL A 122 0.99 -10.38 -11.44
C VAL A 122 -0.50 -10.39 -11.14
N ASN A 123 -0.96 -11.01 -10.05
CA ASN A 123 -2.34 -10.83 -9.60
C ASN A 123 -2.48 -9.58 -8.72
N SER A 124 -1.61 -9.40 -7.72
CA SER A 124 -1.53 -8.20 -6.87
C SER A 124 -0.21 -7.45 -7.07
N LEU A 125 -0.30 -6.12 -7.17
CA LEU A 125 0.83 -5.20 -7.05
C LEU A 125 0.65 -4.33 -5.80
N ASP A 126 1.64 -4.33 -4.93
CA ASP A 126 1.68 -3.54 -3.70
C ASP A 126 2.92 -2.61 -3.74
N LEU A 127 2.72 -1.30 -3.68
CA LEU A 127 3.77 -0.27 -3.74
C LEU A 127 3.72 0.61 -2.48
N GLU A 128 4.84 0.76 -1.78
CA GLU A 128 4.89 1.49 -0.51
C GLU A 128 6.14 2.38 -0.37
N SER A 129 5.93 3.66 -0.05
CA SER A 129 6.97 4.64 0.32
C SER A 129 8.08 4.89 -0.72
N LEU A 130 7.84 4.56 -2.00
CA LEU A 130 8.84 4.72 -3.07
C LEU A 130 9.12 6.20 -3.36
N THR A 131 10.40 6.51 -3.62
CA THR A 131 10.90 7.85 -3.96
C THR A 131 11.25 8.01 -5.45
N PHE A 132 10.79 7.07 -6.29
CA PHE A 132 11.18 6.97 -7.69
C PHE A 132 10.02 6.48 -8.59
N PRO A 133 10.02 6.85 -9.88
CA PRO A 133 9.07 6.34 -10.85
C PRO A 133 9.50 4.99 -11.42
N VAL A 134 8.54 4.24 -11.97
CA VAL A 134 8.81 3.02 -12.74
C VAL A 134 9.33 3.37 -14.14
N ALA A 135 10.37 2.67 -14.60
CA ALA A 135 10.95 2.88 -15.93
C ALA A 135 9.90 2.70 -17.05
N ASP A 136 9.95 3.57 -18.07
CA ASP A 136 8.99 3.58 -19.20
C ASP A 136 8.90 2.25 -19.96
N SER A 137 10.02 1.52 -20.03
CA SER A 137 10.15 0.21 -20.66
C SER A 137 9.39 -0.92 -19.94
N ILE A 138 9.03 -0.71 -18.67
CA ILE A 138 8.35 -1.69 -17.83
C ILE A 138 6.86 -1.35 -17.75
N LYS A 139 6.03 -2.25 -18.27
CA LYS A 139 4.58 -2.24 -18.03
C LYS A 139 4.18 -3.38 -17.11
N ILE A 140 3.29 -3.12 -16.17
CA ILE A 140 2.79 -4.11 -15.22
C ILE A 140 1.32 -4.36 -15.54
N LYS A 141 0.90 -5.62 -15.51
CA LYS A 141 -0.51 -6.02 -15.62
C LYS A 141 -0.92 -6.71 -14.32
N CYS A 142 -1.86 -6.13 -13.59
CA CYS A 142 -2.37 -6.64 -12.31
C CYS A 142 -3.90 -6.57 -12.24
N ASN A 143 -4.50 -7.33 -11.31
CA ASN A 143 -5.94 -7.27 -11.01
C ASN A 143 -6.22 -6.50 -9.71
N CYS A 144 -5.27 -6.53 -8.78
CA CYS A 144 -5.29 -5.78 -7.53
C CYS A 144 -4.10 -4.81 -7.52
N LEU A 145 -4.36 -3.55 -7.18
CA LEU A 145 -3.34 -2.51 -7.07
C LEU A 145 -3.46 -1.82 -5.72
N LYS A 146 -2.35 -1.72 -5.00
CA LYS A 146 -2.20 -1.02 -3.73
C LYS A 146 -1.04 -0.06 -3.83
N ILE A 147 -1.27 1.23 -3.56
CA ILE A 147 -0.25 2.28 -3.61
C ILE A 147 -0.37 3.14 -2.35
N ILE A 148 0.71 3.19 -1.56
CA ILE A 148 0.76 3.92 -0.28
C ILE A 148 2.01 4.82 -0.22
N ASN A 149 1.83 6.07 0.20
CA ASN A 149 2.91 6.98 0.62
C ASN A 149 4.04 7.22 -0.43
N ILE A 150 3.76 7.06 -1.73
CA ILE A 150 4.73 7.36 -2.79
C ILE A 150 5.02 8.86 -2.81
N GLN A 151 6.30 9.21 -2.84
CA GLN A 151 6.79 10.59 -2.76
C GLN A 151 6.83 11.26 -4.14
N ASP A 152 7.05 12.58 -4.15
CA ASP A 152 7.29 13.41 -5.34
C ASP A 152 6.26 13.25 -6.49
N ASN A 153 5.02 12.90 -6.12
CA ASN A 153 3.90 12.61 -7.03
C ASN A 153 4.10 11.43 -8.01
N HIS A 154 5.14 10.61 -7.85
CA HIS A 154 5.42 9.46 -8.74
C HIS A 154 4.32 8.38 -8.77
N HIS A 155 3.32 8.44 -7.88
CA HIS A 155 2.18 7.52 -7.88
C HIS A 155 1.42 7.51 -9.22
N MET A 156 1.31 8.65 -9.91
CA MET A 156 0.64 8.71 -11.22
C MET A 156 1.42 7.98 -12.32
N GLU A 157 2.76 8.02 -12.29
CA GLU A 157 3.61 7.28 -13.23
C GLU A 157 3.49 5.76 -13.01
N TRP A 158 3.44 5.33 -11.74
CA TRP A 158 3.13 3.95 -11.40
C TRP A 158 1.73 3.53 -11.87
N ILE A 159 0.69 4.34 -11.65
CA ILE A 159 -0.68 4.05 -12.13
C ILE A 159 -0.69 3.92 -13.66
N ARG A 160 -0.14 4.90 -14.39
CA ARG A 160 -0.08 4.91 -15.87
C ARG A 160 0.66 3.68 -16.43
N ASN A 161 1.68 3.17 -15.74
CA ASN A 161 2.41 1.96 -16.16
C ASN A 161 1.76 0.64 -15.68
N THR A 162 0.72 0.69 -14.83
CA THR A 162 -0.08 -0.49 -14.43
C THR A 162 -1.28 -0.79 -15.33
N ASP A 163 -1.63 0.08 -16.28
CA ASP A 163 -2.66 -0.22 -17.29
C ASP A 163 -2.32 0.25 -18.72
N PRO A 164 -1.75 -0.63 -19.56
CA PRO A 164 -1.61 -0.39 -20.99
C PRO A 164 -2.85 -0.80 -21.82
N PHE A 165 -3.93 -1.30 -21.22
CA PHE A 165 -4.94 -2.10 -21.92
C PHE A 165 -6.42 -1.90 -21.47
N SER A 166 -6.73 -0.87 -20.69
CA SER A 166 -8.10 -0.57 -20.22
C SER A 166 -8.70 -1.71 -19.39
N GLN A 167 -7.97 -2.19 -18.38
CA GLN A 167 -8.43 -3.32 -17.56
C GLN A 167 -9.16 -2.88 -16.29
N LYS A 168 -10.41 -3.34 -16.11
CA LYS A 168 -11.16 -3.30 -14.85
C LYS A 168 -10.36 -3.92 -13.70
N PHE A 169 -10.08 -3.15 -12.66
CA PHE A 169 -9.48 -3.66 -11.43
C PHE A 169 -10.51 -4.48 -10.65
N LYS A 170 -10.04 -5.51 -9.94
CA LYS A 170 -10.80 -6.14 -8.86
C LYS A 170 -10.74 -5.26 -7.61
N LYS A 171 -9.51 -4.88 -7.23
CA LYS A 171 -9.25 -4.11 -6.01
C LYS A 171 -8.28 -2.98 -6.28
N LEU A 172 -8.60 -1.80 -5.77
CA LEU A 172 -7.74 -0.62 -5.83
C LEU A 172 -7.68 0.04 -4.45
N GLU A 173 -6.48 0.22 -3.91
CA GLU A 173 -6.22 0.94 -2.66
C GLU A 173 -5.17 2.02 -2.94
N LEU A 174 -5.56 3.29 -2.85
CA LEU A 174 -4.69 4.45 -3.08
C LEU A 174 -4.68 5.32 -1.82
N ARG A 175 -3.52 5.43 -1.17
CA ARG A 175 -3.30 6.27 0.01
C ARG A 175 -2.02 7.09 -0.13
N CYS A 176 -2.06 8.03 -1.08
CA CYS A 176 -0.98 8.97 -1.34
C CYS A 176 -1.42 10.40 -1.03
N TRP A 177 -0.51 11.19 -0.47
CA TRP A 177 -0.73 12.60 -0.16
C TRP A 177 0.05 13.40 -1.23
N GLY A 178 -0.65 14.07 -2.14
CA GLY A 178 -0.06 14.71 -3.33
C GLY A 178 -1.01 15.68 -4.02
N ASP A 179 -0.60 16.23 -5.18
CA ASP A 179 -1.43 17.16 -5.95
C ASP A 179 -2.64 16.44 -6.56
N THR A 180 -3.84 16.78 -6.10
CA THR A 180 -5.10 16.15 -6.48
C THR A 180 -5.53 16.43 -7.93
N ARG A 181 -4.85 17.34 -8.65
CA ARG A 181 -5.27 17.77 -9.99
C ARG A 181 -5.15 16.69 -11.07
N GLU A 182 -4.24 15.72 -10.93
CA GLU A 182 -4.11 14.61 -11.87
C GLU A 182 -5.13 13.47 -11.64
N LEU A 183 -5.94 13.54 -10.57
CA LEU A 183 -6.98 12.54 -10.26
C LEU A 183 -8.07 12.42 -11.33
N SER A 184 -8.23 13.41 -12.20
CA SER A 184 -9.13 13.30 -13.37
C SER A 184 -8.72 12.19 -14.35
N GLU A 185 -7.47 11.73 -14.31
CA GLU A 185 -7.03 10.52 -15.02
C GLU A 185 -7.40 9.26 -14.25
N VAL A 186 -7.23 9.25 -12.92
CA VAL A 186 -7.66 8.14 -12.06
C VAL A 186 -9.16 7.87 -12.26
N ARG A 187 -10.01 8.91 -12.37
CA ARG A 187 -11.44 8.78 -12.72
C ARG A 187 -11.72 8.00 -14.01
N LYS A 188 -10.84 8.07 -15.02
CA LYS A 188 -10.98 7.34 -16.30
C LYS A 188 -10.56 5.87 -16.19
N VAL A 189 -9.79 5.54 -15.15
CA VAL A 189 -9.22 4.20 -14.89
C VAL A 189 -10.00 3.47 -13.78
N LEU A 190 -10.88 4.18 -13.05
CA LEU A 190 -11.68 3.69 -11.92
C LEU A 190 -12.85 2.74 -12.27
N ASP A 191 -12.67 1.84 -13.23
CA ASP A 191 -13.54 0.67 -13.34
C ASP A 191 -13.08 -0.40 -12.33
N VAL A 192 -13.80 -0.53 -11.21
CA VAL A 192 -13.42 -1.40 -10.08
C VAL A 192 -14.60 -2.26 -9.64
N SER A 193 -14.42 -3.59 -9.64
CA SER A 193 -15.52 -4.56 -9.43
C SER A 193 -15.75 -5.01 -7.97
N GLU A 194 -14.70 -5.14 -7.15
CA GLU A 194 -14.83 -5.74 -5.81
C GLU A 194 -14.55 -4.75 -4.68
N SER A 195 -13.50 -3.94 -4.77
CA SER A 195 -13.05 -3.09 -3.64
C SER A 195 -12.34 -1.82 -4.09
N LEU A 196 -12.78 -0.67 -3.61
CA LEU A 196 -12.16 0.63 -3.86
C LEU A 196 -11.86 1.35 -2.53
N ASP A 197 -10.62 1.76 -2.29
CA ASP A 197 -10.20 2.48 -1.09
C ASP A 197 -9.32 3.68 -1.47
N LEU A 198 -9.86 4.89 -1.28
CA LEU A 198 -9.24 6.18 -1.61
C LEU A 198 -9.16 7.05 -0.34
N ASP A 199 -8.03 7.01 0.38
CA ASP A 199 -7.83 7.75 1.66
C ASP A 199 -7.37 9.21 1.41
N TYR A 200 -8.09 9.92 0.53
CA TYR A 200 -7.86 11.33 0.16
C TYR A 200 -9.12 11.96 -0.46
N GLU A 201 -9.11 13.28 -0.67
CA GLU A 201 -10.22 14.02 -1.28
C GLU A 201 -10.28 13.80 -2.80
N THR A 202 -11.42 13.33 -3.30
CA THR A 202 -11.55 12.82 -4.68
C THR A 202 -12.39 13.71 -5.62
N GLU A 203 -13.09 14.72 -5.08
CA GLU A 203 -14.04 15.59 -5.82
C GLU A 203 -15.16 14.83 -6.58
N PHE A 204 -15.49 13.60 -6.17
CA PHE A 204 -16.57 12.79 -6.77
C PHE A 204 -17.95 13.42 -6.55
N THR A 205 -18.75 13.46 -7.61
CA THR A 205 -20.16 13.85 -7.54
C THR A 205 -21.09 12.67 -7.22
N ASP A 206 -22.30 12.98 -6.78
CA ASP A 206 -23.40 12.01 -6.61
C ASP A 206 -23.57 11.07 -7.84
N ASP A 207 -23.58 11.62 -9.05
CA ASP A 207 -23.74 10.88 -10.30
C ASP A 207 -22.53 9.98 -10.63
N GLU A 208 -21.34 10.30 -10.12
CA GLU A 208 -20.15 9.46 -10.28
C GLU A 208 -20.13 8.35 -9.22
N LEU A 209 -20.55 8.65 -7.99
CA LEU A 209 -20.68 7.69 -6.88
C LEU A 209 -21.65 6.54 -7.20
N GLU A 210 -22.75 6.82 -7.91
CA GLU A 210 -23.70 5.80 -8.36
C GLU A 210 -23.12 4.83 -9.39
N LYS A 211 -22.13 5.26 -10.18
CA LYS A 211 -21.51 4.43 -11.24
C LYS A 211 -20.49 3.43 -10.70
N ILE A 212 -20.10 3.54 -9.42
CA ILE A 212 -19.10 2.66 -8.79
C ILE A 212 -19.70 1.28 -8.48
N GLU A 213 -19.26 0.25 -9.20
CA GLU A 213 -19.72 -1.14 -9.01
C GLU A 213 -19.28 -1.75 -7.66
N ALA A 214 -18.02 -1.53 -7.25
CA ALA A 214 -17.47 -2.08 -6.01
C ALA A 214 -18.25 -1.60 -4.77
N MET A 215 -18.93 -2.52 -4.07
CA MET A 215 -19.67 -2.20 -2.84
C MET A 215 -18.77 -2.03 -1.61
N ASN A 216 -17.62 -2.71 -1.56
CA ASN A 216 -16.58 -2.41 -0.56
C ASN A 216 -15.87 -1.11 -0.96
N LEU A 217 -16.23 0.00 -0.31
CA LEU A 217 -15.88 1.35 -0.74
C LEU A 217 -15.45 2.23 0.44
N THR A 218 -14.21 2.74 0.37
CA THR A 218 -13.72 3.87 1.17
C THR A 218 -13.41 5.05 0.24
N MET A 219 -13.94 6.24 0.50
CA MET A 219 -13.58 7.47 -0.23
C MET A 219 -13.99 8.75 0.51
N SER A 220 -13.26 9.86 0.29
CA SER A 220 -13.72 11.21 0.63
C SER A 220 -14.16 11.96 -0.60
N SER A 221 -15.36 12.57 -0.57
CA SER A 221 -15.57 13.78 -1.33
C SER A 221 -16.49 14.84 -0.74
N THR A 222 -16.03 16.08 -0.73
CA THR A 222 -16.84 17.27 -0.41
C THR A 222 -17.95 17.57 -1.41
N MET A 223 -17.90 16.96 -2.61
CA MET A 223 -18.89 17.12 -3.69
C MET A 223 -20.05 16.10 -3.62
N ILE A 224 -19.97 15.11 -2.72
CA ILE A 224 -21.08 14.19 -2.43
C ILE A 224 -22.07 14.88 -1.49
N THR A 225 -23.37 14.75 -1.79
CA THR A 225 -24.45 15.25 -0.95
C THR A 225 -24.95 14.18 0.04
N ALA A 226 -25.69 14.60 1.07
CA ALA A 226 -26.36 13.66 1.99
C ALA A 226 -27.34 12.72 1.27
N GLU A 227 -28.02 13.18 0.21
CA GLU A 227 -28.91 12.33 -0.59
C GLU A 227 -28.10 11.35 -1.46
N GLY A 228 -26.94 11.75 -1.98
CA GLY A 228 -26.00 10.84 -2.66
C GLY A 228 -25.46 9.76 -1.74
N ALA A 229 -25.01 10.14 -0.54
CA ALA A 229 -24.56 9.21 0.49
C ALA A 229 -25.67 8.22 0.91
N LYS A 230 -26.91 8.68 1.03
CA LYS A 230 -28.11 7.85 1.31
C LYS A 230 -28.43 6.89 0.17
N ARG A 231 -28.49 7.33 -1.09
CA ARG A 231 -28.71 6.44 -2.26
C ARG A 231 -27.60 5.38 -2.34
N ARG A 232 -26.37 5.76 -2.00
CA ARG A 232 -25.24 4.83 -1.90
C ARG A 232 -25.35 3.85 -0.72
N LEU A 233 -25.87 4.28 0.43
CA LEU A 233 -26.21 3.41 1.56
C LEU A 233 -27.29 2.38 1.17
N GLU A 234 -28.34 2.79 0.46
CA GLU A 234 -29.37 1.89 -0.07
C GLU A 234 -28.77 0.83 -1.00
N ALA A 235 -27.92 1.25 -1.95
CA ALA A 235 -27.21 0.34 -2.84
C ALA A 235 -26.33 -0.65 -2.07
N PHE A 236 -25.57 -0.19 -1.08
CA PHE A 236 -24.76 -1.06 -0.22
C PHE A 236 -25.59 -2.05 0.60
N LEU A 237 -26.70 -1.63 1.19
CA LEU A 237 -27.58 -2.53 1.94
C LEU A 237 -28.19 -3.61 1.04
N ARG A 238 -28.49 -3.28 -0.22
CA ARG A 238 -29.06 -4.20 -1.21
C ARG A 238 -28.04 -5.14 -1.85
N HIS A 239 -26.83 -4.66 -2.15
CA HIS A 239 -25.85 -5.36 -2.99
C HIS A 239 -24.52 -5.70 -2.28
N GLY A 240 -24.25 -5.13 -1.10
CA GLY A 240 -23.06 -5.42 -0.32
C GLY A 240 -23.07 -6.83 0.27
N LYS A 241 -21.92 -7.50 0.25
CA LYS A 241 -21.71 -8.83 0.83
C LYS A 241 -21.46 -8.72 2.34
N LYS A 242 -21.44 -9.85 3.04
CA LYS A 242 -21.21 -9.91 4.50
C LYS A 242 -19.94 -9.16 4.91
N GLU A 243 -18.89 -9.32 4.10
CA GLU A 243 -17.53 -8.81 4.35
C GLU A 243 -17.22 -7.42 3.77
N ASP A 244 -18.15 -6.79 3.06
CA ASP A 244 -17.94 -5.45 2.50
C ASP A 244 -18.10 -4.37 3.58
N VAL A 245 -17.42 -3.25 3.40
CA VAL A 245 -17.45 -2.06 4.25
C VAL A 245 -17.79 -0.85 3.37
N LEU A 246 -18.66 0.01 3.87
CA LEU A 246 -18.90 1.34 3.30
C LEU A 246 -18.32 2.39 4.23
N GLN A 247 -17.45 3.26 3.72
CA GLN A 247 -16.84 4.38 4.42
C GLN A 247 -16.75 5.60 3.50
N ILE A 248 -17.75 6.48 3.57
CA ILE A 248 -17.80 7.71 2.77
C ILE A 248 -17.62 8.92 3.68
N TYR A 249 -16.80 9.87 3.23
CA TYR A 249 -16.72 11.22 3.77
C TYR A 249 -17.41 12.19 2.82
N PHE A 250 -18.34 12.99 3.34
CA PHE A 250 -19.12 13.94 2.54
C PHE A 250 -19.47 15.20 3.31
N SER A 251 -19.89 16.24 2.58
CA SER A 251 -20.24 17.56 3.13
C SER A 251 -21.68 17.59 3.63
N ILE A 252 -21.91 18.30 4.74
CA ILE A 252 -23.25 18.58 5.28
C ILE A 252 -23.48 20.05 5.58
N ARG A 253 -24.78 20.39 5.67
CA ARG A 253 -25.31 21.68 6.09
C ARG A 253 -25.39 21.77 7.61
N ASP A 254 -25.37 22.98 8.16
CA ASP A 254 -25.42 23.21 9.62
C ASP A 254 -26.74 22.76 10.26
N ASP A 255 -27.84 22.71 9.49
CA ASP A 255 -29.17 22.27 9.92
C ASP A 255 -29.42 20.75 9.80
N PHE A 256 -28.45 20.01 9.26
CA PHE A 256 -28.57 18.61 8.86
C PHE A 256 -29.07 17.69 10.00
N GLN A 257 -30.07 16.86 9.67
CA GLN A 257 -30.62 15.84 10.57
C GLN A 257 -30.27 14.42 10.10
N TYR A 258 -29.79 13.58 11.02
CA TYR A 258 -29.44 12.18 10.73
C TYR A 258 -30.54 11.35 10.07
N SER A 259 -31.82 11.70 10.30
CA SER A 259 -32.95 11.09 9.61
C SER A 259 -32.94 11.28 8.09
N GLU A 260 -32.26 12.29 7.55
CA GLU A 260 -32.11 12.51 6.10
C GLU A 260 -31.27 11.40 5.43
N LEU A 261 -30.30 10.80 6.14
CA LEU A 261 -29.46 9.71 5.61
C LEU A 261 -30.13 8.34 5.59
N PHE A 262 -31.21 8.16 6.35
CA PHE A 262 -31.77 6.84 6.62
C PHE A 262 -33.09 6.64 5.87
N PRO A 263 -33.17 5.67 4.93
CA PRO A 263 -34.41 5.32 4.25
C PRO A 263 -35.51 4.96 5.26
N GLN A 264 -36.72 5.48 5.06
CA GLN A 264 -37.84 5.34 6.01
C GLN A 264 -38.26 3.88 6.27
N SER A 265 -37.90 2.95 5.38
CA SER A 265 -38.12 1.51 5.56
C SER A 265 -37.26 0.92 6.67
N LEU A 266 -36.06 1.47 6.92
CA LEU A 266 -35.09 0.89 7.85
C LEU A 266 -35.59 0.91 9.29
N LYS A 267 -35.38 -0.22 9.98
CA LYS A 267 -35.61 -0.36 11.41
C LYS A 267 -34.28 -0.23 12.12
N ILE A 268 -33.97 1.01 12.52
CA ILE A 268 -32.71 1.40 13.17
C ILE A 268 -32.97 1.68 14.65
N LYS A 269 -32.03 1.28 15.51
CA LYS A 269 -31.98 1.67 16.92
C LYS A 269 -30.72 2.51 17.14
N LYS A 270 -30.86 3.74 17.67
CA LYS A 270 -29.71 4.48 18.21
C LYS A 270 -29.16 3.72 19.42
N LEU A 271 -27.84 3.54 19.46
CA LEU A 271 -27.12 2.90 20.55
C LEU A 271 -26.30 3.96 21.29
N LYS A 272 -26.20 3.87 22.61
CA LYS A 272 -25.27 4.73 23.36
C LYS A 272 -23.85 4.23 23.17
N ARG A 273 -22.91 5.14 22.97
CA ARG A 273 -21.47 4.84 22.93
C ARG A 273 -20.75 5.64 24.01
N GLU A 274 -19.77 5.03 24.67
CA GLU A 274 -18.89 5.77 25.56
C GLU A 274 -18.05 6.75 24.71
N HIS A 275 -17.97 8.01 25.15
CA HIS A 275 -17.32 9.12 24.44
C HIS A 275 -18.01 9.60 23.13
N GLU A 276 -19.32 9.36 22.96
CA GLU A 276 -20.13 10.00 21.90
C GLU A 276 -20.06 11.54 22.00
N GLN A 277 -19.63 12.24 20.93
CA GLN A 277 -19.53 13.70 20.92
C GLN A 277 -20.85 14.36 20.51
N GLU A 278 -20.97 15.67 20.75
CA GLU A 278 -22.12 16.44 20.29
C GLU A 278 -22.17 16.44 18.75
N GLY A 279 -23.28 15.95 18.20
CA GLY A 279 -23.44 15.77 16.76
C GLY A 279 -23.04 14.38 16.24
N ASP A 280 -22.63 13.41 17.06
CA ASP A 280 -22.41 12.03 16.62
C ASP A 280 -23.71 11.20 16.56
N TYR A 281 -23.70 10.14 15.76
CA TYR A 281 -24.74 9.11 15.73
C TYR A 281 -24.13 7.70 15.64
N TYR A 282 -24.31 6.92 16.69
CA TYR A 282 -24.05 5.48 16.65
C TYR A 282 -25.36 4.69 16.70
N GLY A 283 -25.53 3.73 15.81
CA GLY A 283 -26.78 2.97 15.68
C GLY A 283 -26.62 1.60 15.04
N LYS A 284 -27.73 0.87 14.95
CA LYS A 284 -27.77 -0.47 14.35
C LYS A 284 -29.04 -0.67 13.55
N VAL A 285 -28.90 -1.07 12.30
CA VAL A 285 -29.98 -1.48 11.40
C VAL A 285 -30.29 -2.95 11.66
N PHE A 286 -31.54 -3.27 11.96
CA PHE A 286 -31.96 -4.64 12.24
C PHE A 286 -32.73 -5.27 11.08
N ARG A 287 -33.55 -4.48 10.38
CA ARG A 287 -34.44 -4.88 9.28
C ARG A 287 -34.77 -3.69 8.39
N GLY A 288 -35.54 -3.91 7.33
CA GLY A 288 -36.09 -2.84 6.46
C GLY A 288 -35.36 -2.65 5.13
N PHE A 289 -34.41 -3.54 4.84
CA PHE A 289 -33.75 -3.68 3.54
C PHE A 289 -33.84 -5.15 3.10
N GLU A 290 -33.72 -5.40 1.80
CA GLU A 290 -33.61 -6.73 1.20
C GLU A 290 -32.28 -6.82 0.46
N ASN A 291 -31.45 -7.81 0.82
CA ASN A 291 -30.10 -7.98 0.28
C ASN A 291 -30.06 -9.15 -0.70
N ILE A 292 -29.57 -8.93 -1.93
CA ILE A 292 -29.57 -9.95 -2.99
C ILE A 292 -28.61 -11.12 -2.74
N HIS A 293 -27.72 -11.00 -1.76
CA HIS A 293 -26.80 -12.04 -1.32
C HIS A 293 -27.27 -12.75 -0.05
N GLY A 294 -28.50 -12.49 0.40
CA GLY A 294 -29.09 -13.12 1.59
C GLY A 294 -28.48 -12.65 2.91
N VAL A 295 -27.83 -11.47 2.93
CA VAL A 295 -27.25 -10.93 4.17
C VAL A 295 -28.34 -10.21 4.98
N ASP A 296 -28.79 -10.85 6.06
CA ASP A 296 -29.77 -10.35 7.02
C ASP A 296 -29.15 -9.95 8.39
N ASP A 297 -27.83 -10.14 8.55
CA ASP A 297 -27.08 -9.75 9.76
C ASP A 297 -27.31 -8.26 10.10
N PRO A 298 -27.66 -7.92 11.35
CA PRO A 298 -27.82 -6.53 11.77
C PRO A 298 -26.54 -5.70 11.58
N ARG A 299 -26.61 -4.64 10.75
CA ARG A 299 -25.50 -3.77 10.40
C ARG A 299 -25.35 -2.61 11.38
N GLU A 300 -24.16 -2.40 11.90
CA GLU A 300 -23.85 -1.21 12.70
C GLU A 300 -23.62 0.00 11.79
N ILE A 301 -24.08 1.17 12.22
CA ILE A 301 -23.87 2.46 11.56
C ILE A 301 -23.14 3.35 12.55
N ASP A 302 -21.99 3.86 12.11
CA ASP A 302 -21.16 4.79 12.85
C ASP A 302 -21.06 6.10 12.04
N CYS A 303 -21.81 7.11 12.44
CA CYS A 303 -21.70 8.46 11.89
C CYS A 303 -21.02 9.36 12.91
N ILE A 304 -19.91 9.97 12.52
CA ILE A 304 -19.08 10.79 13.39
C ILE A 304 -18.93 12.16 12.75
N SER A 305 -19.26 13.21 13.51
CA SER A 305 -19.20 14.60 13.06
C SER A 305 -17.84 15.21 13.38
N PHE A 306 -17.09 15.57 12.34
CA PHE A 306 -15.72 16.06 12.49
C PHE A 306 -15.59 17.58 12.28
N GLY A 307 -16.43 18.39 12.92
CA GLY A 307 -16.32 19.88 13.01
C GLY A 307 -15.49 20.52 11.88
N LEU A 308 -14.22 20.88 12.19
CA LEU A 308 -13.15 21.14 11.21
C LEU A 308 -11.89 20.24 11.41
N LYS A 309 -12.12 18.94 11.70
CA LYS A 309 -11.26 17.72 11.65
C LYS A 309 -10.20 17.43 12.75
N LEU A 310 -10.19 16.16 13.25
CA LEU A 310 -9.01 15.26 13.29
C LEU A 310 -9.37 13.75 13.47
N ARG A 311 -8.46 12.81 13.17
CA ARG A 311 -8.64 11.37 12.82
C ARG A 311 -8.22 10.35 13.92
N GLN A 312 -8.92 9.21 14.12
CA GLN A 312 -8.32 7.86 14.37
C GLN A 312 -9.31 6.64 14.32
N THR A 313 -8.83 5.41 14.54
CA THR A 313 -9.21 4.19 13.74
C THR A 313 -9.70 2.94 14.53
N LEU A 314 -10.33 1.98 13.80
CA LEU A 314 -10.68 0.56 14.13
C LEU A 314 -11.92 0.36 15.05
N TYR A 315 -12.42 -0.83 15.49
CA TYR A 315 -12.12 -2.27 15.23
C TYR A 315 -13.38 -3.18 15.40
N ARG A 316 -13.42 -4.35 14.73
CA ARG A 316 -14.26 -5.59 14.88
C ARG A 316 -15.80 -5.53 14.84
N GLY A 317 -16.36 -6.31 13.89
CA GLY A 317 -17.80 -6.45 13.62
C GLY A 317 -18.22 -5.51 12.50
N LYS A 318 -17.97 -5.89 11.23
CA LYS A 318 -17.85 -4.94 10.10
C LYS A 318 -19.01 -3.93 10.02
N PRO A 319 -18.78 -2.66 10.40
CA PRO A 319 -19.80 -1.63 10.41
C PRO A 319 -19.88 -0.95 9.05
N ILE A 320 -21.04 -0.37 8.78
CA ILE A 320 -21.19 0.76 7.86
C ILE A 320 -20.67 1.98 8.62
N ARG A 321 -19.74 2.74 8.02
CA ARG A 321 -19.25 4.01 8.59
C ARG A 321 -19.62 5.13 7.64
N LEU A 322 -20.26 6.18 8.13
CA LEU A 322 -20.58 7.36 7.35
C LEU A 322 -19.91 8.54 8.05
N GLN A 323 -18.67 8.84 7.68
CA GLN A 323 -17.89 9.87 8.35
C GLN A 323 -18.27 11.23 7.76
N MET A 324 -18.45 12.26 8.58
CA MET A 324 -19.09 13.51 8.13
C MET A 324 -18.22 14.72 8.44
N SER A 325 -18.08 15.64 7.48
CA SER A 325 -17.32 16.88 7.65
C SER A 325 -18.17 18.11 7.36
N GLY A 326 -18.10 19.10 8.24
CA GLY A 326 -18.82 20.36 8.13
C GLY A 326 -18.22 21.33 7.10
N ASN A 327 -18.91 22.46 6.94
CA ASN A 327 -18.75 23.41 5.85
C ASN A 327 -17.39 24.14 5.84
N LEU A 328 -16.84 24.43 4.65
CA LEU A 328 -15.41 24.78 4.45
C LEU A 328 -15.05 26.28 4.49
N ASP A 329 -16.03 27.18 4.67
CA ASP A 329 -15.89 28.60 4.29
C ASP A 329 -15.15 29.53 5.28
N ASN A 330 -14.58 29.02 6.38
CA ASN A 330 -13.85 29.86 7.35
C ASN A 330 -12.49 29.27 7.77
N TRP A 331 -11.48 29.39 6.90
CA TRP A 331 -10.10 28.98 7.21
C TRP A 331 -9.24 30.14 7.77
N PRO A 332 -8.82 30.11 9.05
CA PRO A 332 -7.83 31.04 9.57
C PRO A 332 -6.42 30.68 9.04
N LYS A 333 -5.88 31.48 8.13
CA LYS A 333 -4.50 31.34 7.60
C LYS A 333 -3.41 31.67 8.65
N LYS A 334 -3.27 30.90 9.74
CA LYS A 334 -2.15 31.03 10.69
C LYS A 334 -1.75 29.70 11.33
N GLY A 335 -0.45 29.36 11.24
CA GLY A 335 0.23 28.70 12.36
C GLY A 335 0.71 27.24 12.22
N PHE A 336 1.29 26.82 11.09
CA PHE A 336 2.16 25.63 11.10
C PHE A 336 3.47 25.95 11.86
N SER A 337 3.46 25.81 13.19
CA SER A 337 4.66 25.77 14.03
C SER A 337 4.34 25.13 15.37
N LYS A 338 5.14 24.11 15.75
CA LYS A 338 5.11 23.25 16.96
C LYS A 338 4.52 21.84 16.81
N TYR A 339 5.22 20.99 16.05
CA TYR A 339 5.35 19.56 16.37
C TYR A 339 6.80 19.06 16.20
N ASN A 340 7.76 19.86 16.68
CA ASN A 340 9.01 19.33 17.23
C ASN A 340 8.87 19.36 18.75
N ASN A 341 9.31 18.29 19.44
CA ASN A 341 9.33 18.04 20.90
C ASN A 341 8.36 16.94 21.40
N LEU A 342 8.40 15.74 20.82
CA LEU A 342 7.80 14.54 21.44
C LEU A 342 8.66 13.26 21.37
N PHE A 343 9.94 13.39 20.99
CA PHE A 343 10.94 12.32 21.04
C PHE A 343 12.23 12.80 21.75
N GLU A 344 12.14 13.02 23.07
CA GLU A 344 13.32 13.32 23.91
C GLU A 344 13.36 12.50 25.22
N PHE A 345 12.54 11.45 25.31
CA PHE A 345 12.29 10.73 26.57
C PHE A 345 12.67 9.24 26.56
N GLU A 346 13.71 8.86 25.80
CA GLU A 346 14.27 7.49 25.93
C GLU A 346 15.80 7.36 25.73
N TYR A 347 16.59 8.40 26.06
CA TYR A 347 18.07 8.33 25.98
C TYR A 347 18.83 8.96 27.16
N LYS A 348 18.37 8.71 28.40
CA LYS A 348 19.10 9.11 29.64
C LYS A 348 19.40 7.97 30.63
N SER A 349 19.20 6.71 30.22
CA SER A 349 19.38 5.52 31.07
C SER A 349 20.65 4.70 30.80
N SER A 350 21.35 4.92 29.69
CA SER A 350 22.54 4.15 29.29
C SER A 350 23.89 4.81 29.66
N GLU A 351 23.95 6.14 29.89
CA GLU A 351 25.22 6.84 30.20
C GLU A 351 25.67 6.77 31.68
N LYS A 352 24.91 6.15 32.58
CA LYS A 352 25.24 6.09 34.02
C LYS A 352 26.08 4.87 34.46
N SER A 353 26.38 3.91 33.58
CA SER A 353 27.21 2.73 33.93
C SER A 353 28.69 2.87 33.56
N SER A 354 29.09 3.81 32.69
CA SER A 354 30.46 3.91 32.15
C SER A 354 31.42 4.83 32.93
N LYS A 355 30.94 5.54 33.97
CA LYS A 355 31.74 6.49 34.77
C LYS A 355 31.93 6.08 36.23
N LYS A 356 32.32 4.82 36.47
CA LYS A 356 32.93 4.36 37.74
C LYS A 356 33.83 3.14 37.49
N ASN A 357 35.09 3.39 37.09
CA ASN A 357 36.29 2.58 37.38
C ASN A 357 37.48 3.01 36.50
N ARG A 358 38.19 4.09 36.88
CA ARG A 358 39.57 4.32 36.37
C ARG A 358 40.42 5.26 37.25
N VAL A 359 40.85 4.78 38.42
CA VAL A 359 41.96 5.40 39.19
C VAL A 359 42.78 4.29 39.88
N GLN A 360 43.87 3.84 39.25
CA GLN A 360 45.24 3.85 39.81
C GLN A 360 46.24 3.04 38.97
N ARG A 361 47.47 3.60 38.86
CA ARG A 361 48.79 2.93 38.66
C ARG A 361 49.04 2.16 37.35
N SER A 362 50.29 2.01 36.88
CA SER A 362 51.50 2.88 36.84
C SER A 362 52.59 2.12 36.06
N GLU A 363 53.53 2.84 35.41
CA GLU A 363 54.81 2.29 34.87
C GLU A 363 54.70 1.30 33.68
N SER A 364 55.68 1.13 32.78
CA SER A 364 56.82 1.96 32.34
C SER A 364 57.41 1.41 31.01
N ALA A 365 58.41 2.10 30.43
CA ALA A 365 59.25 1.70 29.28
C ALA A 365 58.60 1.62 27.87
N SER A 366 59.32 1.77 26.74
CA SER A 366 60.32 2.75 26.23
C SER A 366 60.95 2.19 24.93
N PHE A 367 61.60 3.04 24.11
CA PHE A 367 62.25 2.77 22.80
C PHE A 367 61.32 2.50 21.59
N GLY A 368 61.59 2.99 20.36
CA GLY A 368 62.58 3.99 19.90
C GLY A 368 62.97 3.85 18.40
N ALA A 369 63.22 4.98 17.71
CA ALA A 369 63.88 5.11 16.37
C ALA A 369 63.14 4.49 15.13
N SER A 370 63.39 4.85 13.85
CA SER A 370 63.97 6.06 13.20
C SER A 370 63.71 6.08 11.67
N LYS A 371 63.69 7.30 11.09
CA LYS A 371 63.86 7.75 9.67
C LYS A 371 64.11 6.75 8.50
N SER A 372 63.39 6.94 7.38
CA SER A 372 63.86 7.29 5.99
C SER A 372 62.67 7.14 5.01
N LEU A 373 62.36 7.94 3.96
CA LEU A 373 63.01 8.76 2.92
C LEU A 373 63.44 8.02 1.63
N SER A 374 63.11 8.64 0.48
CA SER A 374 63.22 8.18 -0.94
C SER A 374 62.27 7.03 -1.35
N THR A 375 61.71 7.01 -2.57
CA THR A 375 61.99 7.84 -3.77
C THR A 375 60.70 8.40 -4.36
#